data_AF-A0A9N9IZV1-F1
#
_entry.id   AF-A0A9N9IZV1-F1
#
_cell.length_a   1.000
_cell.length_b   1.000
_cell.length_c   1.000
_cell.angle_alpha   90.00
_cell.angle_beta   90.00
_cell.angle_gamma   90.00
#
_symmetry.space_group_name_H-M   'P 1'
#
loop_
_entity.id
_entity.type
_entity.pdbx_description
1 polymer ?
#
loop_
_entity_poly.entity_id
_entity_poly.type
_entity_poly.pdbx_seq_one_letter_code
_entity_poly.pdbx_strand_id
1 'polypeptide(L)'
;YDWSDTAPIEQDDGPEPLAQIAYDPEYSKAMGYFRAISQKNEHSERALTLTEKIIEHNPAHYTIWQWVIRTFNLWDNELSFVEDLLEKDVRNNSAWNQRYFAIFYNPTKPSEEFLKKEVEIIAKSNIEITVLEELCKTYSQSDTISPHALGCLVDIYEDHVKRGLTDKKELGIK
;
A
#
# COMPACT_ATOMS: atom_id res chain seq x y z
N TYR A 1 -26.30 -14.74 1.45
CA TYR A 1 -25.45 -15.92 1.74
C TYR A 1 -25.70 -16.39 3.15
N ASP A 2 -25.66 -17.70 3.37
CA ASP A 2 -25.71 -18.30 4.71
C ASP A 2 -24.38 -18.07 5.44
N TRP A 3 -24.47 -17.67 6.71
CA TRP A 3 -23.36 -17.39 7.61
C TRP A 3 -23.46 -18.21 8.91
N SER A 4 -24.36 -19.20 8.97
CA SER A 4 -24.61 -20.02 10.16
C SER A 4 -23.39 -20.84 10.61
N ASP A 5 -22.46 -21.12 9.70
CA ASP A 5 -21.22 -21.88 9.92
C ASP A 5 -20.03 -21.02 10.36
N THR A 6 -20.19 -19.70 10.39
CA THR A 6 -19.10 -18.77 10.71
C THR A 6 -19.54 -17.79 11.80
N ALA A 7 -18.82 -17.81 12.93
CA ALA A 7 -18.98 -16.79 13.97
C ALA A 7 -18.17 -15.54 13.59
N PRO A 8 -18.76 -14.32 13.67
CA PRO A 8 -18.02 -13.09 13.43
C PRO A 8 -16.97 -12.86 14.53
N ILE A 9 -15.86 -12.22 14.18
CA ILE A 9 -14.79 -11.83 15.11
C ILE A 9 -14.85 -10.33 15.31
N GLU A 10 -15.17 -9.91 16.53
CA GLU A 10 -15.22 -8.50 16.91
C GLU A 10 -13.87 -7.79 16.75
N GLN A 11 -13.91 -6.47 16.62
CA GLN A 11 -12.69 -5.67 16.60
C GLN A 11 -12.06 -5.69 18.00
N ASP A 12 -10.76 -5.98 18.07
CA ASP A 12 -10.01 -5.89 19.32
C ASP A 12 -9.31 -4.53 19.39
N ASP A 13 -9.95 -3.56 20.07
CA ASP A 13 -9.37 -2.24 20.34
C ASP A 13 -8.65 -2.18 21.70
N GLY A 14 -8.58 -3.30 22.44
CA GLY A 14 -8.06 -3.35 23.80
C GLY A 14 -9.02 -2.80 24.88
N PRO A 15 -8.57 -2.70 26.14
CA PRO A 15 -9.44 -2.43 27.29
C PRO A 15 -9.89 -0.96 27.43
N GLU A 16 -9.09 0.00 26.98
CA GLU A 16 -9.38 1.44 27.07
C GLU A 16 -9.07 2.14 25.74
N PRO A 17 -9.90 1.91 24.72
CA PRO A 17 -9.61 2.36 23.37
C PRO A 17 -9.84 3.86 23.19
N LEU A 18 -8.87 4.54 22.60
CA LEU A 18 -8.96 5.96 22.24
C LEU A 18 -9.46 6.11 20.80
N ALA A 19 -10.28 7.13 20.55
CA ALA A 19 -10.82 7.47 19.23
C ALA A 19 -11.60 6.32 18.55
N GLN A 20 -12.39 5.56 19.31
CA GLN A 20 -13.29 4.57 18.73
C GLN A 20 -14.26 5.22 17.76
N ILE A 21 -14.33 4.64 16.56
CA ILE A 21 -15.30 5.06 15.55
C ILE A 21 -16.61 4.35 15.86
N ALA A 22 -17.67 5.13 16.01
CA ALA A 22 -19.03 4.62 16.12
C ALA A 22 -19.49 4.13 14.74
N TYR A 23 -19.02 2.96 14.34
CA TYR A 23 -19.35 2.34 13.05
C TYR A 23 -20.84 2.03 12.95
N ASP A 24 -21.35 2.06 11.72
CA ASP A 24 -22.64 1.49 11.40
C ASP A 24 -22.72 0.00 11.84
N PRO A 25 -23.83 -0.47 12.44
CA PRO A 25 -23.95 -1.85 12.89
C PRO A 25 -23.79 -2.89 11.77
N GLU A 26 -24.24 -2.59 10.55
CA GLU A 26 -24.08 -3.49 9.40
C GLU A 26 -22.61 -3.56 8.97
N TYR A 27 -21.92 -2.42 8.95
CA TYR A 27 -20.48 -2.38 8.66
C TYR A 27 -19.66 -3.14 9.71
N SER A 28 -19.95 -2.93 11.00
CA SER A 28 -19.28 -3.64 12.11
C SER A 28 -19.46 -5.15 11.99
N LYS A 29 -20.69 -5.58 11.70
CA LYS A 29 -21.02 -6.99 11.46
C LYS A 29 -20.30 -7.55 10.24
N ALA A 30 -20.28 -6.82 9.12
CA ALA A 30 -19.59 -7.23 7.90
C ALA A 30 -18.08 -7.40 8.14
N MET A 31 -17.46 -6.45 8.83
CA MET A 31 -16.05 -6.55 9.24
C MET A 31 -15.80 -7.72 10.17
N GLY A 32 -16.73 -8.04 11.07
CA GLY A 32 -16.63 -9.20 11.93
C GLY A 32 -16.60 -10.52 11.16
N TYR A 33 -17.45 -10.66 10.15
CA TYR A 33 -17.40 -11.80 9.23
C TYR A 33 -16.12 -11.81 8.40
N PHE A 34 -15.68 -10.65 7.90
CA PHE A 34 -14.45 -10.54 7.12
C PHE A 34 -13.23 -11.04 7.90
N ARG A 35 -13.08 -10.63 9.17
CA ARG A 35 -12.00 -11.12 10.04
C ARG A 35 -12.03 -12.64 10.18
N ALA A 36 -13.22 -13.22 10.34
CA ALA A 36 -13.39 -14.68 10.45
C ALA A 36 -12.99 -15.42 9.17
N ILE A 37 -13.48 -14.99 8.00
CA ILE A 37 -13.17 -15.66 6.73
C ILE A 37 -11.72 -15.43 6.28
N SER A 38 -11.14 -14.27 6.60
CA SER A 38 -9.74 -13.96 6.29
C SER A 38 -8.78 -14.87 7.07
N GLN A 39 -9.07 -15.16 8.35
CA GLN A 39 -8.26 -16.09 9.15
C GLN A 39 -8.33 -17.53 8.63
N LYS A 40 -9.50 -17.94 8.14
CA LYS A 40 -9.71 -19.25 7.51
C LYS A 40 -9.10 -19.34 6.11
N ASN A 41 -8.63 -18.22 5.55
CA ASN A 41 -8.25 -18.09 4.14
C ASN A 41 -9.34 -18.68 3.24
N GLU A 42 -10.59 -18.23 3.42
CA GLU A 42 -11.74 -18.73 2.66
C GLU A 42 -11.77 -18.14 1.24
N HIS A 43 -11.91 -19.02 0.25
CA HIS A 43 -12.00 -18.67 -1.18
C HIS A 43 -13.40 -19.04 -1.68
N SER A 44 -14.35 -18.12 -1.54
CA SER A 44 -15.76 -18.37 -1.87
C SER A 44 -16.43 -17.15 -2.49
N GLU A 45 -17.52 -17.36 -3.21
CA GLU A 45 -18.32 -16.28 -3.79
C GLU A 45 -18.94 -15.38 -2.70
N ARG A 46 -19.35 -15.97 -1.57
CA ARG A 46 -19.88 -15.20 -0.43
C ARG A 46 -18.82 -14.28 0.18
N ALA A 47 -17.55 -14.68 0.16
CA ALA A 47 -16.44 -13.85 0.60
C ALA A 47 -16.26 -12.64 -0.33
N LEU A 48 -16.32 -12.84 -1.66
CA LEU A 48 -16.27 -11.75 -2.63
C LEU A 48 -17.40 -10.73 -2.40
N THR A 49 -18.66 -11.18 -2.31
CA THR A 49 -19.78 -10.27 -2.08
C THR A 49 -19.68 -9.57 -0.73
N LEU A 50 -19.15 -10.22 0.31
CA LEU A 50 -18.91 -9.55 1.58
C LEU A 50 -17.91 -8.42 1.42
N THR A 51 -16.78 -8.67 0.75
CA THR A 51 -15.73 -7.67 0.56
C THR A 51 -16.17 -6.51 -0.31
N GLU A 52 -17.00 -6.75 -1.33
CA GLU A 52 -17.63 -5.71 -2.16
C GLU A 52 -18.44 -4.74 -1.28
N LYS A 53 -19.32 -5.25 -0.42
CA LYS A 53 -20.13 -4.42 0.49
C LYS A 53 -19.30 -3.59 1.48
N ILE A 54 -18.20 -4.17 1.97
CA ILE A 54 -17.29 -3.46 2.89
C ILE A 54 -16.58 -2.33 2.14
N ILE A 55 -16.11 -2.59 0.92
CA ILE A 55 -15.45 -1.61 0.06
C ILE A 55 -16.42 -0.48 -0.32
N GLU A 56 -17.68 -0.78 -0.62
CA GLU A 56 -18.71 0.24 -0.88
C GLU A 56 -18.90 1.19 0.30
N HIS A 57 -18.82 0.68 1.54
CA HIS A 57 -18.91 1.49 2.75
C HIS A 57 -17.63 2.27 3.05
N ASN A 58 -16.47 1.65 2.84
CA ASN A 58 -15.16 2.27 3.09
C ASN A 58 -14.19 1.98 1.94
N PRO A 59 -14.25 2.76 0.84
CA PRO A 59 -13.40 2.55 -0.32
C PRO A 59 -11.89 2.69 -0.01
N ALA A 60 -11.55 3.42 1.05
CA ALA A 60 -10.17 3.65 1.49
C ALA A 60 -9.57 2.48 2.29
N HIS A 61 -10.34 1.41 2.57
CA HIS A 61 -9.89 0.28 3.36
C HIS A 61 -8.97 -0.67 2.58
N TYR A 62 -7.73 -0.24 2.33
CA TYR A 62 -6.75 -0.97 1.50
C TYR A 62 -6.53 -2.43 1.92
N THR A 63 -6.67 -2.78 3.20
CA THR A 63 -6.55 -4.18 3.65
C THR A 63 -7.56 -5.12 2.98
N ILE A 64 -8.79 -4.66 2.73
CA ILE A 64 -9.81 -5.49 2.07
C ILE A 64 -9.45 -5.68 0.59
N TRP A 65 -9.11 -4.58 -0.08
CA TRP A 65 -8.65 -4.60 -1.48
C TRP A 65 -7.48 -5.55 -1.68
N GLN A 66 -6.43 -5.42 -0.88
CA GLN A 66 -5.24 -6.26 -0.94
C GLN A 66 -5.54 -7.72 -0.63
N TRP A 67 -6.46 -7.99 0.30
CA TRP A 67 -6.91 -9.35 0.57
C TRP A 67 -7.63 -9.95 -0.64
N VAL A 68 -8.57 -9.23 -1.25
CA VAL A 68 -9.32 -9.69 -2.44
C VAL A 68 -8.38 -10.02 -3.59
N ILE A 69 -7.45 -9.14 -3.92
CA ILE A 69 -6.49 -9.34 -5.01
C ILE A 69 -5.66 -10.60 -4.79
N ARG A 70 -5.14 -10.80 -3.58
CA ARG A 70 -4.35 -11.99 -3.23
C ARG A 70 -5.18 -13.27 -3.24
N THR A 71 -6.34 -13.24 -2.61
CA THR A 71 -7.19 -14.42 -2.44
C THR A 71 -7.70 -14.91 -3.79
N PHE A 72 -8.14 -13.99 -4.66
CA PHE A 72 -8.77 -14.35 -5.93
C PHE A 72 -7.83 -14.23 -7.14
N ASN A 73 -6.55 -13.97 -6.91
CA ASN A 73 -5.52 -13.83 -7.94
C ASN A 73 -5.87 -12.77 -9.00
N LEU A 74 -6.40 -11.61 -8.56
CA LEU A 74 -6.87 -10.52 -9.42
C LEU A 74 -5.79 -9.45 -9.62
N TRP A 75 -4.58 -9.87 -10.00
CA TRP A 75 -3.44 -8.96 -10.19
C TRP A 75 -3.45 -8.25 -11.55
N ASP A 76 -4.20 -8.79 -12.50
CA ASP A 76 -4.27 -8.27 -13.86
C ASP A 76 -4.80 -6.84 -13.86
N ASN A 77 -4.11 -5.96 -14.57
CA ASN A 77 -4.42 -4.52 -14.69
C ASN A 77 -4.29 -3.70 -13.39
N GLU A 78 -3.90 -4.29 -12.27
CA GLU A 78 -3.79 -3.56 -10.99
C GLU A 78 -2.82 -2.38 -11.08
N LEU A 79 -1.66 -2.58 -11.70
CA LEU A 79 -0.69 -1.51 -11.91
C LEU A 79 -1.23 -0.40 -12.83
N SER A 80 -1.97 -0.76 -13.87
CA SER A 80 -2.61 0.22 -14.76
C SER A 80 -3.68 1.04 -14.02
N PHE A 81 -4.48 0.39 -13.17
CA PHE A 81 -5.46 1.07 -12.34
C PHE A 81 -4.79 2.06 -11.38
N VAL A 82 -3.69 1.64 -10.74
CA VAL A 82 -2.91 2.52 -9.86
C VAL A 82 -2.28 3.68 -10.63
N GLU A 83 -1.81 3.46 -11.86
CA GLU A 83 -1.33 4.52 -12.75
C GLU A 83 -2.41 5.56 -13.01
N ASP A 84 -3.63 5.14 -13.38
CA ASP A 84 -4.76 6.05 -13.59
C ASP A 84 -5.11 6.87 -12.34
N LEU A 85 -4.93 6.29 -11.14
CA LEU A 85 -5.14 7.01 -9.87
C LEU A 85 -4.04 8.05 -9.62
N LEU A 86 -2.79 7.71 -9.90
CA LEU A 86 -1.64 8.60 -9.70
C LEU A 86 -1.56 9.70 -10.77
N GLU A 87 -2.04 9.44 -11.98
CA GLU A 87 -2.20 10.47 -13.02
C GLU A 87 -3.23 11.54 -12.60
N LYS A 88 -4.29 11.12 -11.89
CA LYS A 88 -5.30 12.04 -11.35
C LYS A 88 -4.80 12.79 -10.11
N ASP A 89 -4.12 12.08 -9.21
CA ASP A 89 -3.52 12.65 -8.00
C ASP A 89 -2.26 11.90 -7.59
N VAL A 90 -1.11 12.49 -7.91
CA VAL A 90 0.22 11.97 -7.54
C VAL A 90 0.44 11.93 -6.02
N ARG A 91 -0.37 12.66 -5.22
CA ARG A 91 -0.28 12.68 -3.74
C ARG A 91 -1.16 11.61 -3.08
N ASN A 92 -1.85 10.77 -3.86
CA ASN A 92 -2.72 9.72 -3.32
C ASN A 92 -1.89 8.61 -2.63
N ASN A 93 -1.83 8.68 -1.30
CA ASN A 93 -1.09 7.71 -0.48
C ASN A 93 -1.59 6.27 -0.63
N SER A 94 -2.91 6.08 -0.78
CA SER A 94 -3.48 4.74 -0.99
C SER A 94 -3.05 4.16 -2.34
N ALA A 95 -2.97 4.98 -3.39
CA ALA A 95 -2.50 4.55 -4.70
C ALA A 95 -1.01 4.15 -4.65
N TRP A 96 -0.16 4.91 -3.96
CA TRP A 96 1.25 4.52 -3.76
C TRP A 96 1.41 3.24 -2.94
N ASN A 97 0.63 3.09 -1.86
CA ASN A 97 0.60 1.86 -1.07
C ASN A 97 0.19 0.65 -1.93
N GLN A 98 -0.82 0.86 -2.78
CA GLN A 98 -1.31 -0.17 -3.71
C GLN A 98 -0.28 -0.50 -4.80
N ARG A 99 0.46 0.50 -5.33
CA ARG A 99 1.57 0.27 -6.27
C ARG A 99 2.63 -0.64 -5.66
N TYR A 100 3.07 -0.32 -4.44
CA TYR A 100 4.04 -1.12 -3.69
C TYR A 100 3.53 -2.55 -3.50
N PHE A 101 2.28 -2.69 -3.05
CA PHE A 101 1.65 -3.99 -2.88
C PHE A 101 1.64 -4.81 -4.18
N ALA A 102 1.19 -4.22 -5.29
CA ALA A 102 1.10 -4.87 -6.59
C ALA A 102 2.49 -5.29 -7.14
N ILE A 103 3.55 -4.53 -6.87
CA ILE A 103 4.91 -4.85 -7.34
C ILE A 103 5.54 -5.97 -6.52
N PHE A 104 5.41 -5.93 -5.18
CA PHE A 104 6.20 -6.78 -4.29
C PHE A 104 5.45 -8.02 -3.78
N TYR A 105 4.12 -8.01 -3.77
CA TYR A 105 3.30 -9.12 -3.28
C TYR A 105 2.64 -9.94 -4.40
N ASN A 106 2.74 -9.48 -5.65
CA ASN A 106 2.36 -10.31 -6.79
C ASN A 106 3.26 -11.56 -6.85
N PRO A 107 2.69 -12.77 -6.98
CA PRO A 107 3.47 -14.01 -7.09
C PRO A 107 4.48 -14.00 -8.24
N THR A 108 4.21 -13.20 -9.27
CA THR A 108 5.11 -12.99 -10.40
C THR A 108 6.16 -11.96 -10.03
N LYS A 109 7.42 -12.42 -9.89
CA LYS A 109 8.53 -11.51 -9.59
C LYS A 109 8.69 -10.49 -10.73
N PRO A 110 8.80 -9.18 -10.41
CA PRO A 110 9.07 -8.16 -11.41
C PRO A 110 10.45 -8.39 -12.06
N SER A 111 10.55 -8.11 -13.37
CA SER A 111 11.83 -8.17 -14.08
C SER A 111 12.73 -7.00 -13.65
N GLU A 112 14.05 -7.18 -13.75
CA GLU A 112 15.00 -6.08 -13.47
C GLU A 112 14.80 -4.88 -14.39
N GLU A 113 14.41 -5.12 -15.64
CA GLU A 113 14.08 -4.07 -16.61
C GLU A 113 12.84 -3.29 -16.18
N PHE A 114 11.80 -3.98 -15.70
CA PHE A 114 10.62 -3.34 -15.13
C PHE A 114 11.00 -2.47 -13.91
N LEU A 115 11.77 -3.01 -12.96
CA LEU A 115 12.20 -2.26 -11.78
C LEU A 115 13.04 -1.01 -12.14
N LYS A 116 13.91 -1.11 -13.15
CA LYS A 116 14.66 0.06 -13.65
C LYS A 116 13.72 1.12 -14.22
N LYS A 117 12.72 0.70 -15.01
CA LYS A 117 11.70 1.61 -15.57
C LYS A 117 10.86 2.27 -14.47
N GLU A 118 10.52 1.55 -13.41
CA GLU A 118 9.80 2.11 -12.26
C GLU A 118 10.59 3.23 -11.57
N VAL A 119 11.89 3.02 -11.34
CA VAL A 119 12.78 4.05 -10.78
C VAL A 119 12.81 5.29 -11.68
N GLU A 120 12.85 5.12 -13.00
CA GLU A 120 12.79 6.23 -13.94
C GLU A 120 11.46 6.99 -13.93
N ILE A 121 10.32 6.27 -13.83
CA ILE A 121 8.99 6.89 -13.76
C ILE A 121 8.87 7.72 -12.48
N ILE A 122 9.29 7.17 -11.33
CA ILE A 122 9.28 7.87 -10.05
C ILE A 122 10.17 9.13 -10.13
N ALA A 123 11.37 9.00 -10.69
CA ALA A 123 12.28 10.14 -10.89
C ALA A 123 11.69 11.22 -11.83
N LYS A 124 10.96 10.82 -12.87
CA LYS A 124 10.31 11.73 -13.85
C LYS A 124 9.01 12.35 -13.34
N SER A 125 8.34 11.72 -12.38
CA SER A 125 7.08 12.21 -11.78
C SER A 125 7.26 13.44 -10.86
N ASN A 126 8.50 13.89 -10.66
CA ASN A 126 8.89 15.26 -10.34
C ASN A 126 8.12 15.97 -9.20
N ILE A 127 8.07 15.34 -8.03
CA ILE A 127 8.34 16.12 -6.80
C ILE A 127 9.85 16.27 -6.81
N GLU A 128 10.33 17.41 -7.32
CA GLU A 128 11.74 17.83 -7.39
C GLU A 128 12.68 17.01 -6.48
N ILE A 129 13.68 16.34 -7.06
CA ILE A 129 14.76 15.71 -6.29
C ILE A 129 15.43 16.73 -5.34
N THR A 130 15.43 18.01 -5.71
CA THR A 130 15.82 19.16 -4.87
C THR A 130 14.90 19.35 -3.67
N VAL A 131 13.58 19.16 -3.83
CA VAL A 131 12.61 19.15 -2.73
C VAL A 131 12.84 17.97 -1.82
N LEU A 132 13.22 16.77 -2.30
CA LEU A 132 13.56 15.63 -1.43
C LEU A 132 14.83 15.84 -0.59
N GLU A 133 15.88 16.43 -1.15
CA GLU A 133 17.09 16.79 -0.39
C GLU A 133 16.84 17.92 0.62
N GLU A 134 16.04 18.92 0.23
CA GLU A 134 15.68 20.06 1.06
C GLU A 134 14.65 19.67 2.14
N LEU A 135 13.73 18.74 1.83
CA LEU A 135 12.87 18.05 2.78
C LEU A 135 13.70 17.24 3.76
N CYS A 136 14.63 16.37 3.33
CA CYS A 136 15.52 15.63 4.22
C CYS A 136 16.34 16.54 5.15
N LYS A 137 16.80 17.71 4.66
CA LYS A 137 17.47 18.74 5.48
C LYS A 137 16.52 19.42 6.47
N THR A 138 15.31 19.77 6.03
CA THR A 138 14.26 20.41 6.85
C THR A 138 13.68 19.43 7.89
N TYR A 139 13.65 18.14 7.58
CA TYR A 139 13.12 17.05 8.40
C TYR A 139 14.09 16.53 9.46
N SER A 140 15.38 16.85 9.36
CA SER A 140 16.34 16.66 10.47
C SER A 140 15.99 17.50 11.72
N GLN A 141 15.00 18.40 11.62
CA GLN A 141 14.57 19.32 12.66
C GLN A 141 13.09 19.14 13.10
N SER A 142 12.36 18.16 12.58
CA SER A 142 10.91 18.00 12.79
C SER A 142 10.55 16.57 13.21
N ASP A 143 10.10 16.40 14.45
CA ASP A 143 9.50 15.17 14.95
C ASP A 143 8.11 14.95 14.32
N THR A 144 8.05 14.18 13.24
CA THR A 144 7.04 13.13 12.92
C THR A 144 6.84 12.95 11.40
N ILE A 145 7.28 11.79 10.88
CA ILE A 145 7.00 11.30 9.52
C ILE A 145 6.49 9.85 9.60
N SER A 146 5.61 9.48 8.66
CA SER A 146 5.11 8.10 8.48
C SER A 146 6.25 7.13 8.15
N PRO A 147 6.39 6.01 8.89
CA PRO A 147 7.48 5.04 8.70
C PRO A 147 7.58 4.45 7.28
N HIS A 148 6.47 4.41 6.53
CA HIS A 148 6.41 3.80 5.21
C HIS A 148 6.97 4.71 4.12
N ALA A 149 6.77 6.03 4.25
CA ALA A 149 7.40 7.02 3.38
C ALA A 149 8.91 7.06 3.64
N LEU A 150 9.31 6.93 4.91
CA LEU A 150 10.73 6.81 5.29
C LEU A 150 11.35 5.52 4.74
N GLY A 151 10.65 4.38 4.85
CA GLY A 151 11.13 3.09 4.37
C GLY A 151 11.41 3.10 2.86
N CYS A 152 10.48 3.63 2.07
CA CYS A 152 10.67 3.74 0.63
C CYS A 152 11.87 4.64 0.26
N LEU A 153 12.06 5.74 0.97
CA LEU A 153 13.18 6.67 0.72
C LEU A 153 14.54 6.13 1.20
N VAL A 154 14.56 5.41 2.32
CA VAL A 154 15.78 4.76 2.86
C VAL A 154 16.24 3.63 1.95
N ASP A 155 15.33 2.80 1.45
CA ASP A 155 15.67 1.71 0.53
C ASP A 155 16.28 2.25 -0.78
N ILE A 156 15.75 3.37 -1.28
CA ILE A 156 16.27 4.07 -2.46
C ILE A 156 17.66 4.68 -2.19
N TYR A 157 17.88 5.29 -1.02
CA TYR A 157 19.17 5.86 -0.66
C TYR A 157 20.26 4.80 -0.42
N GLU A 158 19.94 3.70 0.28
CA GLU A 158 20.89 2.61 0.51
C GLU A 158 21.34 1.92 -0.78
N ASP A 159 20.43 1.71 -1.72
CA ASP A 159 20.76 1.19 -3.05
C ASP A 159 21.67 2.18 -3.82
N HIS A 160 21.43 3.49 -3.68
CA HIS A 160 22.26 4.53 -4.31
C HIS A 160 23.68 4.60 -3.71
N VAL A 161 23.83 4.50 -2.39
CA VAL A 161 25.15 4.50 -1.72
C VAL A 161 25.93 3.22 -2.03
N LYS A 162 25.28 2.07 -2.12
CA LYS A 162 25.90 0.80 -2.54
C LYS A 162 26.40 0.85 -3.98
N ARG A 163 25.71 1.60 -4.86
CA ARG A 163 26.11 1.81 -6.28
C ARG A 163 27.09 2.96 -6.47
N GLY A 164 27.15 3.93 -5.55
CA GLY A 164 28.03 5.11 -5.59
C GLY A 164 29.44 4.91 -5.04
N LEU A 165 29.74 3.76 -4.44
CA LEU A 165 31.11 3.40 -4.02
C LEU A 165 31.94 2.77 -5.16
N THR A 166 31.35 2.50 -6.33
CA THR A 166 32.05 1.89 -7.46
C THR A 166 32.55 2.86 -8.53
N ASP A 167 32.08 4.12 -8.61
CA ASP A 167 32.53 5.05 -9.67
C ASP A 167 32.79 6.48 -9.19
N LYS A 168 33.99 6.73 -8.66
CA LYS A 168 34.51 8.08 -8.34
C LYS A 168 35.42 8.65 -9.44
N LYS A 169 35.02 8.66 -10.71
CA LYS A 169 35.84 9.29 -11.76
C LYS A 169 35.19 10.22 -12.78
N GLU A 170 33.88 10.45 -12.77
CA GLU A 170 33.26 11.27 -13.84
C GLU A 170 32.33 12.40 -13.40
N LEU A 171 32.63 13.11 -12.31
CA LEU A 171 31.99 14.41 -12.05
C LEU A 171 33.03 15.45 -11.63
N GLY A 172 33.80 15.91 -12.63
CA GLY A 172 34.81 16.96 -12.52
C GLY A 172 34.27 18.29 -11.98
N ILE A 173 34.09 18.34 -10.66
CA ILE A 173 33.83 19.55 -9.89
C ILE A 173 35.11 19.87 -9.12
N LYS A 174 35.67 21.05 -9.39
CA LYS A 174 36.84 21.60 -8.69
C LYS A 174 36.55 21.84 -7.21
#